data_AF-A0A8J7J5U3-F1
#
_entry.id   AF-A0A8J7J5U3-F1
#
_cell.length_a   1.000
_cell.length_b   1.000
_cell.length_c   1.000
_cell.angle_alpha   90.00
_cell.angle_beta   90.00
_cell.angle_gamma   90.00
#
_symmetry.space_group_name_H-M   'P 1'
#
loop_
_entity.id
_entity.type
_entity.pdbx_description
1 polymer ?
#
loop_
_entity_poly.entity_id
_entity_poly.type
_entity_poly.pdbx_seq_one_letter_code
_entity_poly.pdbx_strand_id
1 'polypeptide(L)'
;MPDLDSGHIFLTTMAPILPGAPEDNPHSSHEQRVRMALARLPTANQSPATETGPYNSPFTRNMRNHLARMFVLNDVVYNGRVGQNALKAQIEGDKPFVPQKVDRLNAPYLIFCADVDAITEDGDALPATLTRAQQKEVRNSYAHKLWETMREELIAIYSNCYGFENVKSADDFADYLERCHVETTMPFHDYYLELPRFNTLPLKGLLYGVLAPVLVGMVALLFWLFGMQALPILGWPSLITWFLAFLLGGVAAFLAVKFTLRNGEKPLAPAKYDDLPSVLKSLYIQQKFAEFFIENQGASAADLHESFGRFVKDHRPADRHSKTQKPGVISSSDLKNVTS
;
A
#
# COMPACT_ATOMS: atom_id res chain seq x y z
N MET A 1 4.17 -9.37 2.12
CA MET A 1 5.28 -8.74 1.35
C MET A 1 4.91 -7.28 1.30
N PRO A 2 5.78 -6.35 1.70
CA PRO A 2 5.34 -5.04 2.17
C PRO A 2 4.40 -4.31 1.19
N ASP A 3 4.68 -4.41 -0.11
CA ASP A 3 4.01 -3.55 -1.10
C ASP A 3 2.75 -4.16 -1.72
N LEU A 4 2.42 -5.43 -1.47
CA LEU A 4 1.21 -6.06 -2.00
C LEU A 4 0.25 -6.34 -0.86
N ASP A 5 -0.97 -5.83 -0.98
CA ASP A 5 -2.12 -6.21 -0.15
C ASP A 5 -3.41 -6.02 -0.95
N SER A 6 -4.46 -6.75 -0.60
CA SER A 6 -5.80 -6.62 -1.20
C SER A 6 -5.86 -6.71 -2.74
N GLY A 7 -4.82 -7.22 -3.41
CA GLY A 7 -4.71 -7.27 -4.88
C GLY A 7 -4.10 -6.03 -5.53
N HIS A 8 -3.48 -5.15 -4.75
CA HIS A 8 -2.93 -3.86 -5.20
C HIS A 8 -1.47 -3.72 -4.78
N ILE A 9 -0.69 -3.00 -5.59
CA ILE A 9 0.66 -2.58 -5.23
C ILE A 9 0.62 -1.16 -4.67
N PHE A 10 1.22 -0.98 -3.48
CA PHE A 10 1.46 0.32 -2.84
C PHE A 10 2.86 0.80 -3.22
N LEU A 11 2.98 1.32 -4.42
CA LEU A 11 4.24 1.82 -4.94
C LEU A 11 4.64 3.07 -4.18
N THR A 12 5.80 3.06 -3.53
CA THR A 12 6.45 4.26 -3.03
C THR A 12 7.86 4.35 -3.59
N THR A 13 8.20 5.48 -4.18
CA THR A 13 9.56 5.78 -4.64
C THR A 13 10.09 7.05 -4.02
N MET A 14 11.40 7.05 -3.74
CA MET A 14 12.16 8.18 -3.22
C MET A 14 13.27 8.50 -4.19
N ALA A 15 13.05 9.52 -5.04
CA ALA A 15 14.05 10.01 -5.98
C ALA A 15 14.81 11.20 -5.39
N PRO A 16 16.12 11.10 -5.12
CA PRO A 16 16.90 12.21 -4.57
C PRO A 16 16.98 13.35 -5.58
N ILE A 17 16.69 14.57 -5.13
CA ILE A 17 16.75 15.78 -5.94
C ILE A 17 18.20 16.28 -6.00
N LEU A 18 18.65 16.71 -7.18
CA LEU A 18 19.99 17.25 -7.37
C LEU A 18 20.22 18.50 -6.49
N PRO A 19 21.42 18.68 -5.91
CA PRO A 19 21.75 19.89 -5.17
C PRO A 19 21.99 21.07 -6.12
N GLY A 20 21.75 22.29 -5.63
CA GLY A 20 22.06 23.51 -6.37
C GLY A 20 21.09 23.78 -7.53
N ALA A 21 21.61 24.43 -8.57
CA ALA A 21 20.87 24.85 -9.76
C ALA A 21 21.58 24.32 -11.01
N PRO A 22 20.84 24.08 -12.11
CA PRO A 22 21.46 23.63 -13.34
C PRO A 22 22.31 24.75 -13.96
N GLU A 23 23.37 24.37 -14.68
CA GLU A 23 24.34 25.32 -15.25
C GLU A 23 23.71 26.31 -16.24
N ASP A 24 22.68 25.87 -16.98
CA ASP A 24 21.97 26.67 -17.97
C ASP A 24 20.99 27.68 -17.35
N ASN A 25 20.59 27.48 -16.10
CA ASN A 25 19.68 28.36 -15.37
C ASN A 25 20.02 28.41 -13.87
N PRO A 26 21.05 29.18 -13.48
CA PRO A 26 21.55 29.21 -12.11
C PRO A 26 20.60 29.92 -11.12
N HIS A 27 19.51 30.52 -11.60
CA HIS A 27 18.57 31.29 -10.79
C HIS A 27 17.48 30.44 -10.12
N SER A 28 17.33 29.17 -10.50
CA SER A 28 16.31 28.27 -9.95
C SER A 28 16.93 26.95 -9.56
N SER A 29 16.85 26.61 -8.28
CA SER A 29 17.37 25.33 -7.79
C SER A 29 16.59 24.15 -8.37
N HIS A 30 17.21 22.98 -8.45
CA HIS A 30 16.53 21.76 -8.87
C HIS A 30 15.28 21.48 -8.01
N GLU A 31 15.34 21.70 -6.70
CA GLU A 31 14.18 21.59 -5.81
C GLU A 31 13.04 22.53 -6.22
N GLN A 32 13.36 23.81 -6.49
CA GLN A 32 12.37 24.78 -6.94
C GLN A 32 11.78 24.39 -8.29
N ARG A 33 12.58 23.87 -9.22
CA ARG A 33 12.11 23.39 -10.53
C ARG A 33 11.17 22.20 -10.40
N VAL A 34 11.46 21.24 -9.51
CA VAL A 34 10.53 20.13 -9.21
C VAL A 34 9.21 20.69 -8.67
N ARG A 35 9.26 21.58 -7.67
CA ARG A 35 8.06 22.19 -7.10
C ARG A 35 7.24 22.95 -8.15
N MET A 36 7.89 23.68 -9.05
CA MET A 36 7.25 24.38 -10.16
C MET A 36 6.63 23.41 -11.16
N ALA A 37 7.30 22.30 -11.48
CA ALA A 37 6.77 21.27 -12.38
C ALA A 37 5.51 20.62 -11.76
N LEU A 38 5.58 20.24 -10.48
CA LEU A 38 4.44 19.69 -9.76
C LEU A 38 3.26 20.68 -9.66
N ALA A 39 3.54 21.95 -9.37
CA ALA A 39 2.51 22.99 -9.28
C ALA A 39 1.84 23.31 -10.63
N ARG A 40 2.50 22.99 -11.75
CA ARG A 40 1.94 23.15 -13.11
C ARG A 40 1.11 21.96 -13.56
N LEU A 41 1.18 20.82 -12.87
CA LEU A 41 0.34 19.69 -13.20
C LEU A 41 -1.12 20.05 -12.95
N PRO A 42 -2.02 19.79 -13.91
CA PRO A 42 -3.43 19.93 -13.64
C PRO A 42 -3.83 18.97 -12.52
N THR A 43 -4.60 19.47 -11.55
CA THR A 43 -5.23 18.64 -10.53
C THR A 43 -6.45 17.93 -11.12
N ALA A 44 -6.92 16.88 -10.46
CA ALA A 44 -8.14 16.19 -10.90
C ALA A 44 -9.36 17.13 -10.89
N ASN A 45 -10.30 16.90 -11.81
CA ASN A 45 -11.57 17.64 -11.96
C ASN A 45 -12.60 17.22 -10.90
N GLN A 46 -12.20 17.24 -9.64
CA GLN A 46 -12.96 16.75 -8.48
C GLN A 46 -13.49 17.84 -7.56
N SER A 47 -13.18 19.12 -7.84
CA SER A 47 -13.64 20.25 -7.05
C SER A 47 -14.35 21.29 -7.93
N PRO A 48 -15.23 22.13 -7.37
CA PRO A 48 -15.85 23.23 -8.14
C PRO A 48 -14.82 24.15 -8.81
N ALA A 49 -13.62 24.28 -8.23
CA ALA A 49 -12.54 25.10 -8.79
C ALA A 49 -11.84 24.44 -9.99
N THR A 50 -11.95 23.12 -10.16
CA THR A 50 -11.23 22.34 -11.17
C THR A 50 -12.14 21.66 -12.18
N GLU A 51 -13.43 21.49 -11.88
CA GLU A 51 -14.40 20.78 -12.73
C GLU A 51 -14.55 21.38 -14.15
N THR A 52 -14.49 22.70 -14.27
CA THR A 52 -14.56 23.41 -15.56
C THR A 52 -13.19 23.60 -16.21
N GLY A 53 -12.13 23.07 -15.60
CA GLY A 53 -10.77 23.17 -16.11
C GLY A 53 -10.61 22.46 -17.46
N PRO A 54 -9.82 23.03 -18.40
CA PRO A 54 -9.60 22.41 -19.71
C PRO A 54 -8.71 21.15 -19.64
N TYR A 55 -8.01 20.94 -18.54
CA TYR A 55 -7.08 19.83 -18.35
C TYR A 55 -7.44 19.07 -17.07
N ASN A 56 -7.33 17.74 -17.14
CA ASN A 56 -7.45 16.85 -15.98
C ASN A 56 -6.07 16.30 -15.60
N SER A 57 -5.93 15.76 -14.40
CA SER A 57 -4.69 15.14 -13.94
C SER A 57 -4.17 14.09 -14.94
N PRO A 58 -2.87 14.10 -15.30
CA PRO A 58 -2.32 13.12 -16.24
C PRO A 58 -2.48 11.68 -15.75
N PHE A 59 -2.53 11.47 -14.43
CA PHE A 59 -2.73 10.15 -13.82
C PHE A 59 -4.09 9.52 -14.15
N THR A 60 -5.08 10.30 -14.59
CA THR A 60 -6.41 9.79 -14.99
C THR A 60 -6.39 9.07 -16.33
N ARG A 61 -5.28 9.16 -17.08
CA ARG A 61 -5.08 8.43 -18.35
C ARG A 61 -4.79 6.94 -18.12
N ASN A 62 -4.48 6.55 -16.88
CA ASN A 62 -4.21 5.17 -16.50
C ASN A 62 -5.34 4.64 -15.58
N MET A 63 -6.00 3.59 -16.05
CA MET A 63 -7.14 2.96 -15.37
C MET A 63 -6.75 2.02 -14.23
N ARG A 64 -5.47 1.95 -13.86
CA ARG A 64 -4.98 1.18 -12.69
C ARG A 64 -4.80 2.04 -11.45
N ASN A 65 -4.85 3.38 -11.59
CA ASN A 65 -4.57 4.33 -10.52
C ASN A 65 -5.80 4.56 -9.62
N HIS A 66 -5.76 4.03 -8.40
CA HIS A 66 -6.72 4.41 -7.36
C HIS A 66 -6.36 5.75 -6.73
N LEU A 67 -5.08 5.91 -6.43
CA LEU A 67 -4.52 7.13 -5.86
C LEU A 67 -3.10 7.30 -6.36
N ALA A 68 -2.74 8.51 -6.78
CA ALA A 68 -1.37 8.86 -7.15
C ALA A 68 -1.03 10.23 -6.57
N ARG A 69 0.13 10.34 -5.92
CA ARG A 69 0.59 11.57 -5.28
C ARG A 69 2.08 11.75 -5.50
N MET A 70 2.46 12.98 -5.86
CA MET A 70 3.84 13.40 -5.94
C MET A 70 4.06 14.63 -5.07
N PHE A 71 5.12 14.63 -4.27
CA PHE A 71 5.47 15.78 -3.43
C PHE A 71 6.97 15.80 -3.14
N VAL A 72 7.47 16.97 -2.75
CA VAL A 72 8.86 17.15 -2.36
C VAL A 72 8.97 17.07 -0.84
N LEU A 73 9.70 16.08 -0.35
CA LEU A 73 10.05 15.89 1.05
C LEU A 73 11.43 16.49 1.31
N ASN A 74 11.47 17.63 2.01
CA ASN A 74 12.73 18.33 2.27
C ASN A 74 13.54 17.68 3.38
N ASP A 75 12.87 17.24 4.44
CA ASP A 75 13.49 16.58 5.58
C ASP A 75 12.45 15.75 6.34
N VAL A 76 12.90 14.82 7.18
CA VAL A 76 12.07 14.08 8.13
C VAL A 76 12.34 14.57 9.54
N VAL A 77 11.60 15.57 9.99
CA VAL A 77 11.75 16.05 11.37
C VAL A 77 10.96 15.14 12.31
N TYR A 78 11.60 14.10 12.83
CA TYR A 78 11.02 13.28 13.88
C TYR A 78 10.98 14.06 15.20
N ASN A 79 9.79 14.41 15.65
CA ASN A 79 9.57 15.18 16.89
C ASN A 79 9.37 14.26 18.12
N GLY A 80 9.92 13.04 18.09
CA GLY A 80 9.82 12.07 19.19
C GLY A 80 11.18 11.73 19.78
N ARG A 81 11.16 10.97 20.88
CA ARG A 81 12.36 10.28 21.39
C ARG A 81 12.34 8.85 20.89
N VAL A 82 13.51 8.27 20.62
CA VAL A 82 13.62 6.84 20.33
C VAL A 82 13.11 6.08 21.54
N GLY A 83 12.02 5.33 21.37
CA GLY A 83 11.39 4.58 22.44
C GLY A 83 12.37 3.56 23.03
N GLN A 84 12.72 3.72 24.29
CA GLN A 84 13.51 2.75 25.05
C GLN A 84 12.66 2.10 26.14
N ASN A 85 12.96 0.85 26.48
CA ASN A 85 12.39 0.20 27.66
C ASN A 85 12.76 1.01 28.91
N ALA A 86 11.79 1.29 29.79
CA ALA A 86 11.99 2.11 30.98
C ALA A 86 13.13 1.63 31.90
N LEU A 87 13.29 0.31 32.06
CA LEU A 87 14.40 -0.27 32.83
C LEU A 87 15.76 -0.01 32.16
N LYS A 88 15.81 -0.09 30.83
CA LYS A 88 17.03 0.18 30.06
C LYS A 88 17.41 1.65 30.13
N ALA A 89 16.45 2.55 29.96
CA ALA A 89 16.66 4.00 30.05
C ALA A 89 17.20 4.42 31.43
N GLN A 90 16.72 3.78 32.50
CA GLN A 90 17.19 4.04 33.87
C GLN A 90 18.64 3.56 34.09
N ILE A 91 19.01 2.40 33.55
CA ILE A 91 20.39 1.87 33.64
C ILE A 91 21.36 2.72 32.82
N GLU A 92 20.96 3.15 31.63
CA GLU A 92 21.76 3.98 30.72
C GLU A 92 21.83 5.46 31.17
N GLY A 93 21.06 5.83 32.21
CA GLY A 93 21.03 7.20 32.73
C GLY A 93 20.48 8.21 31.72
N ASP A 94 19.56 7.79 30.86
CA ASP A 94 19.02 8.65 29.80
C ASP A 94 18.33 9.87 30.42
N LYS A 95 18.71 11.07 29.96
CA LYS A 95 18.20 12.35 30.49
C LYS A 95 17.06 12.83 29.61
N PRO A 96 15.79 12.79 30.07
CA PRO A 96 14.64 13.09 29.22
C PRO A 96 14.61 14.54 28.70
N PHE A 97 15.27 15.45 29.42
CA PHE A 97 15.35 16.87 29.10
C PHE A 97 16.48 17.22 28.09
N VAL A 98 17.37 16.28 27.75
CA VAL A 98 18.39 16.48 26.71
C VAL A 98 17.81 16.01 25.38
N PRO A 99 17.72 16.88 24.34
CA PRO A 99 17.27 16.47 23.02
C PRO A 99 18.16 15.36 22.44
N GLN A 100 17.54 14.32 21.88
CA GLN A 100 18.26 13.27 21.16
C GLN A 100 18.65 13.77 19.76
N LYS A 101 19.63 13.09 19.13
CA LYS A 101 19.98 13.35 17.74
C LYS A 101 18.73 13.11 16.88
N VAL A 102 18.34 14.11 16.10
CA VAL A 102 17.27 14.01 15.12
C VAL A 102 17.89 13.53 13.82
N ASP A 103 17.37 12.43 13.27
CA ASP A 103 17.74 11.98 11.95
C ASP A 103 17.28 13.00 10.90
N ARG A 104 18.11 13.20 9.87
CA ARG A 104 17.80 14.10 8.76
C ARG A 104 18.04 13.38 7.45
N LEU A 105 17.30 13.80 6.43
CA LEU A 105 17.60 13.39 5.06
C LEU A 105 18.93 14.02 4.63
N ASN A 106 19.69 13.28 3.83
CA ASN A 106 20.93 13.74 3.21
C ASN A 106 20.68 14.71 2.03
N ALA A 107 19.49 14.68 1.45
CA ALA A 107 19.02 15.57 0.39
C ALA A 107 17.48 15.67 0.43
N PRO A 108 16.89 16.67 -0.23
CA PRO A 108 15.46 16.65 -0.55
C PRO A 108 15.14 15.49 -1.49
N TYR A 109 13.98 14.87 -1.31
CA TYR A 109 13.50 13.77 -2.15
C TYR A 109 12.19 14.14 -2.84
N LEU A 110 12.07 13.77 -4.11
CA LEU A 110 10.79 13.64 -4.78
C LEU A 110 10.19 12.30 -4.36
N ILE A 111 9.05 12.36 -3.69
CA ILE A 111 8.27 11.20 -3.30
C ILE A 111 7.18 10.98 -4.35
N PHE A 112 7.07 9.76 -4.84
CA PHE A 112 5.92 9.32 -5.62
C PHE A 112 5.28 8.13 -4.93
N CYS A 113 4.02 8.28 -4.54
CA CYS A 113 3.19 7.22 -3.98
C CYS A 113 2.04 6.93 -4.95
N ALA A 114 1.84 5.66 -5.28
CA ALA A 114 0.71 5.23 -6.09
C ALA A 114 0.12 3.90 -5.61
N ASP A 115 -1.19 3.87 -5.56
CA ASP A 115 -1.99 2.68 -5.29
C ASP A 115 -2.51 2.15 -6.61
N VAL A 116 -2.02 0.98 -6.99
CA VAL A 116 -2.24 0.45 -8.34
C VAL A 116 -2.81 -0.95 -8.30
N ASP A 117 -3.75 -1.25 -9.18
CA ASP A 117 -4.19 -2.63 -9.43
C ASP A 117 -2.96 -3.49 -9.75
N ALA A 118 -2.78 -4.62 -9.06
CA ALA A 118 -1.57 -5.45 -9.18
C ALA A 118 -1.58 -6.34 -10.44
N ILE A 119 -1.80 -5.73 -11.60
CA ILE A 119 -1.99 -6.38 -12.90
C ILE A 119 -1.01 -5.84 -13.94
N THR A 120 -0.69 -6.68 -14.93
CA THR A 120 0.17 -6.33 -16.06
C THR A 120 -0.62 -5.88 -17.28
N GLU A 121 -1.82 -6.43 -17.48
CA GLU A 121 -2.71 -6.07 -18.58
C GLU A 121 -4.04 -5.52 -18.05
N ASP A 122 -4.61 -4.55 -18.77
CA ASP A 122 -5.87 -3.92 -18.35
C ASP A 122 -7.02 -4.94 -18.49
N GLY A 123 -7.72 -5.22 -17.40
CA GLY A 123 -8.84 -6.18 -17.35
C GLY A 123 -8.49 -7.55 -16.76
N ASP A 124 -7.22 -7.79 -16.43
CA ASP A 124 -6.82 -8.98 -15.67
C ASP A 124 -7.45 -9.00 -14.27
N ALA A 125 -7.63 -10.20 -13.73
CA ALA A 125 -8.11 -10.38 -12.37
C ALA A 125 -7.02 -10.01 -11.34
N LEU A 126 -7.42 -9.33 -10.26
CA LEU A 126 -6.51 -8.98 -9.18
C LEU A 126 -5.93 -10.25 -8.51
N PRO A 127 -4.60 -10.35 -8.32
CA PRO A 127 -3.97 -11.52 -7.71
C PRO A 127 -4.04 -11.47 -6.19
N ALA A 128 -4.31 -12.61 -5.54
CA ALA A 128 -4.23 -12.71 -4.07
C ALA A 128 -2.78 -12.74 -3.55
N THR A 129 -1.85 -13.26 -4.35
CA THR A 129 -0.44 -13.39 -3.96
C THR A 129 0.47 -13.24 -5.17
N LEU A 130 1.58 -12.53 -5.00
CA LEU A 130 2.65 -12.44 -6.00
C LEU A 130 4.01 -12.71 -5.35
N THR A 131 4.89 -13.36 -6.09
CA THR A 131 6.33 -13.44 -5.75
C THR A 131 7.01 -12.08 -5.95
N ARG A 132 8.20 -11.89 -5.37
CA ARG A 132 8.98 -10.64 -5.54
C ARG A 132 9.24 -10.30 -7.02
N ALA A 133 9.55 -11.32 -7.82
CA ALA A 133 9.77 -11.16 -9.25
C ALA A 133 8.50 -10.71 -9.98
N GLN A 134 7.34 -11.28 -9.64
CA GLN A 134 6.06 -10.87 -10.22
C GLN A 134 5.64 -9.47 -9.78
N GLN A 135 5.90 -9.07 -8.52
CA GLN A 135 5.63 -7.70 -8.08
C GLN A 135 6.49 -6.68 -8.83
N LYS A 136 7.77 -7.00 -9.05
CA LYS A 136 8.64 -6.18 -9.90
C LYS A 136 8.08 -6.07 -11.33
N GLU A 137 7.59 -7.18 -11.90
CA GLU A 137 7.00 -7.17 -13.25
C GLU A 137 5.75 -6.28 -13.32
N VAL A 138 4.87 -6.34 -12.32
CA VAL A 138 3.70 -5.46 -12.22
C VAL A 138 4.12 -3.99 -12.11
N ARG A 139 5.13 -3.67 -11.27
CA ARG A 139 5.67 -2.30 -11.17
C ARG A 139 6.27 -1.82 -12.49
N ASN A 140 7.00 -2.69 -13.19
CA ASN A 140 7.57 -2.38 -14.50
C ASN A 140 6.46 -2.08 -15.52
N SER A 141 5.47 -2.96 -15.64
CA SER A 141 4.30 -2.74 -16.51
C SER A 141 3.59 -1.42 -16.20
N TYR A 142 3.41 -1.10 -14.92
CA TYR A 142 2.84 0.17 -14.50
C TYR A 142 3.70 1.37 -14.89
N ALA A 143 5.02 1.30 -14.69
CA ALA A 143 5.97 2.33 -15.10
C ALA A 143 5.96 2.57 -16.61
N HIS A 144 5.88 1.51 -17.42
CA HIS A 144 5.70 1.61 -18.86
C HIS A 144 4.43 2.37 -19.22
N LYS A 145 3.30 2.02 -18.60
CA LYS A 145 2.02 2.70 -18.84
C LYS A 145 2.07 4.17 -18.44
N LEU A 146 2.73 4.51 -17.34
CA LEU A 146 2.97 5.90 -16.95
C LEU A 146 3.80 6.64 -18.00
N TRP A 147 4.90 6.04 -18.46
CA TRP A 147 5.74 6.64 -19.49
C TRP A 147 4.95 6.88 -20.78
N GLU A 148 4.21 5.88 -21.28
CA GLU A 148 3.39 6.00 -22.48
C GLU A 148 2.34 7.12 -22.39
N THR A 149 1.75 7.31 -21.20
CA THR A 149 0.61 8.22 -21.02
C THR A 149 0.99 9.62 -20.55
N MET A 150 2.15 9.82 -19.92
CA MET A 150 2.55 11.10 -19.33
C MET A 150 4.06 11.36 -19.34
N ARG A 151 4.77 10.88 -20.37
CA ARG A 151 6.22 11.06 -20.55
C ARG A 151 6.71 12.50 -20.34
N GLU A 152 6.03 13.48 -20.94
CA GLU A 152 6.48 14.87 -20.92
C GLU A 152 6.43 15.43 -19.50
N GLU A 153 5.35 15.14 -18.78
CA GLU A 153 5.18 15.50 -17.37
C GLU A 153 6.23 14.82 -16.50
N LEU A 154 6.50 13.53 -16.72
CA LEU A 154 7.52 12.78 -15.99
C LEU A 154 8.92 13.34 -16.22
N ILE A 155 9.29 13.65 -17.46
CA ILE A 155 10.59 14.26 -17.78
C ILE A 155 10.73 15.63 -17.11
N ALA A 156 9.68 16.47 -17.14
CA ALA A 156 9.71 17.80 -16.53
C ALA A 156 9.97 17.73 -15.01
N ILE A 157 9.47 16.69 -14.35
CA ILE A 157 9.63 16.47 -12.90
C ILE A 157 10.98 15.83 -12.61
N TYR A 158 11.23 14.65 -13.18
CA TYR A 158 12.36 13.80 -12.82
C TYR A 158 13.71 14.24 -13.41
N SER A 159 13.74 15.11 -14.43
CA SER A 159 15.01 15.68 -14.96
C SER A 159 15.81 16.50 -13.93
N ASN A 160 15.22 16.81 -12.79
CA ASN A 160 15.88 17.48 -11.67
C ASN A 160 16.31 16.50 -10.56
N CYS A 161 16.12 15.19 -10.77
CA CYS A 161 16.49 14.14 -9.84
C CYS A 161 17.79 13.44 -10.29
N TYR A 162 18.54 12.95 -9.31
CA TYR A 162 19.81 12.27 -9.54
C TYR A 162 19.60 10.91 -10.24
N GLY A 163 20.36 10.65 -11.31
CA GLY A 163 20.35 9.39 -12.04
C GLY A 163 19.28 9.30 -13.14
N PHE A 164 18.50 10.37 -13.37
CA PHE A 164 17.49 10.43 -14.42
C PHE A 164 18.06 10.82 -15.79
N GLU A 165 19.28 11.37 -15.85
CA GLU A 165 19.94 11.81 -17.09
C GLU A 165 20.10 10.70 -18.15
N ASN A 166 20.05 9.44 -17.72
CA ASN A 166 20.15 8.27 -18.59
C ASN A 166 18.79 7.72 -19.06
N VAL A 167 17.67 8.26 -18.56
CA VAL A 167 16.33 7.75 -18.84
C VAL A 167 15.81 8.31 -20.18
N LYS A 168 15.74 7.45 -21.21
CA LYS A 168 15.31 7.85 -22.56
C LYS A 168 14.13 7.05 -23.07
N SER A 169 13.87 5.88 -22.49
CA SER A 169 12.82 4.94 -22.86
C SER A 169 11.92 4.56 -21.67
N ALA A 170 10.86 3.81 -21.94
CA ALA A 170 9.97 3.26 -20.91
C ALA A 170 10.72 2.25 -20.02
N ASP A 171 11.58 1.42 -20.61
CA ASP A 171 12.41 0.44 -19.89
C ASP A 171 13.36 1.15 -18.91
N ASP A 172 14.05 2.20 -19.37
CA ASP A 172 14.96 2.98 -18.50
C ASP A 172 14.20 3.62 -17.32
N PHE A 173 12.96 4.05 -17.56
CA PHE A 173 12.11 4.66 -16.54
C PHE A 173 11.63 3.62 -15.52
N ALA A 174 11.25 2.42 -15.96
CA ALA A 174 10.91 1.31 -15.09
C ALA A 174 12.10 0.93 -14.19
N ASP A 175 13.29 0.78 -14.79
CA ASP A 175 14.52 0.51 -14.03
C ASP A 175 14.87 1.65 -13.07
N TYR A 176 14.63 2.91 -13.45
CA TYR A 176 14.82 4.06 -12.58
C TYR A 176 13.86 4.04 -11.38
N LEU A 177 12.57 3.79 -11.60
CA LEU A 177 11.58 3.69 -10.52
C LEU A 177 11.88 2.51 -9.58
N GLU A 178 12.30 1.36 -10.12
CA GLU A 178 12.69 0.20 -9.30
C GLU A 178 13.92 0.53 -8.43
N ARG A 179 14.90 1.29 -8.93
CA ARG A 179 16.03 1.75 -8.09
C ARG A 179 15.61 2.72 -6.99
N CYS A 180 14.57 3.52 -7.23
CA CYS A 180 14.05 4.48 -6.27
C CYS A 180 13.01 3.87 -5.30
N HIS A 181 12.62 2.61 -5.52
CA HIS A 181 11.56 1.94 -4.78
C HIS A 181 11.92 1.74 -3.31
N VAL A 182 10.96 2.03 -2.43
CA VAL A 182 11.05 1.80 -0.98
C VAL A 182 9.89 0.92 -0.56
N GLU A 183 10.23 -0.19 0.11
CA GLU A 183 9.23 -1.12 0.63
C GLU A 183 8.35 -0.46 1.71
N THR A 184 7.02 -0.47 1.54
CA THR A 184 6.08 0.13 2.50
C THR A 184 4.74 -0.62 2.56
N THR A 185 4.10 -0.64 3.74
CA THR A 185 2.87 -1.42 4.03
C THR A 185 1.65 -0.55 4.30
N MET A 186 1.51 0.63 3.68
CA MET A 186 0.38 1.52 3.94
C MET A 186 -0.60 1.50 2.76
N PRO A 187 -1.65 0.66 2.79
CA PRO A 187 -2.76 0.80 1.86
C PRO A 187 -3.49 2.12 2.10
N PHE A 188 -3.81 2.86 1.03
CA PHE A 188 -4.70 4.03 1.13
C PHE A 188 -6.15 3.70 0.75
N HIS A 189 -6.44 2.46 0.36
CA HIS A 189 -7.79 2.00 0.00
C HIS A 189 -8.02 0.53 0.39
N ASP A 190 -9.25 0.22 0.78
CA ASP A 190 -9.74 -1.15 1.02
C ASP A 190 -11.24 -1.18 0.65
N TYR A 191 -11.59 -1.77 -0.51
CA TYR A 191 -12.96 -1.76 -1.04
C TYR A 191 -13.77 -3.02 -0.68
N TYR A 192 -13.60 -3.52 0.56
CA TYR A 192 -14.29 -4.72 1.01
C TYR A 192 -15.80 -4.51 1.21
N LEU A 193 -16.61 -5.18 0.37
CA LEU A 193 -18.05 -5.39 0.63
C LEU A 193 -18.27 -6.44 1.74
N GLU A 194 -17.42 -7.47 1.75
CA GLU A 194 -17.38 -8.51 2.76
C GLU A 194 -15.97 -8.56 3.34
N LEU A 195 -15.86 -8.73 4.67
CA LEU A 195 -14.57 -8.79 5.33
C LEU A 195 -13.74 -9.98 4.77
N PRO A 196 -12.46 -9.75 4.43
CA PRO A 196 -11.61 -10.82 3.95
C PRO A 196 -11.37 -11.84 5.07
N ARG A 197 -11.01 -13.06 4.66
CA ARG A 197 -10.57 -14.07 5.63
C ARG A 197 -9.20 -13.68 6.16
N PHE A 198 -9.18 -13.13 7.37
CA PHE A 198 -7.94 -12.79 8.05
C PHE A 198 -7.07 -14.01 8.32
N ASN A 199 -5.76 -13.79 8.31
CA ASN A 199 -4.75 -14.79 8.66
C ASN A 199 -4.74 -15.01 10.19
N THR A 200 -5.73 -15.74 10.73
CA THR A 200 -5.87 -15.97 12.17
C THR A 200 -4.76 -16.87 12.71
N LEU A 201 -4.16 -16.49 13.84
CA LEU A 201 -3.14 -17.30 14.51
C LEU A 201 -3.79 -18.41 15.34
N PRO A 202 -3.23 -19.64 15.32
CA PRO A 202 -3.66 -20.73 16.20
C PRO A 202 -3.09 -20.51 17.61
N LEU A 203 -3.56 -19.45 18.30
CA LEU A 203 -2.99 -18.95 19.56
C LEU A 203 -2.85 -20.05 20.62
N LYS A 204 -3.88 -20.89 20.80
CA LYS A 204 -3.85 -22.00 21.76
C LYS A 204 -2.74 -23.00 21.43
N GLY A 205 -2.62 -23.38 20.15
CA GLY A 205 -1.59 -24.32 19.71
C GLY A 205 -0.17 -23.78 19.91
N LEU A 206 0.05 -22.50 19.59
CA LEU A 206 1.33 -21.83 19.83
C LEU A 206 1.65 -21.74 21.33
N LEU A 207 0.68 -21.35 22.16
CA LEU A 207 0.83 -21.29 23.61
C LEU A 207 1.17 -22.65 24.21
N TYR A 208 0.44 -23.70 23.85
CA TYR A 208 0.74 -25.05 24.34
C TYR A 208 2.11 -25.55 23.88
N GLY A 209 2.48 -25.29 22.63
CA GLY A 209 3.79 -25.67 22.09
C GLY A 209 4.97 -25.01 22.82
N VAL A 210 4.78 -23.78 23.33
CA VAL A 210 5.81 -23.07 24.11
C VAL A 210 5.75 -23.44 25.60
N LEU A 211 4.57 -23.47 26.20
CA LEU A 211 4.42 -23.68 27.64
C LEU A 211 4.68 -25.11 28.08
N ALA A 212 4.35 -26.11 27.26
CA ALA A 212 4.56 -27.52 27.61
C ALA A 212 6.03 -27.84 27.96
N PRO A 213 7.03 -27.53 27.12
CA PRO A 213 8.43 -27.77 27.47
C PRO A 213 8.90 -26.90 28.65
N VAL A 214 8.43 -25.67 28.77
CA VAL A 214 8.77 -24.81 29.93
C VAL A 214 8.27 -25.40 31.24
N LEU A 215 7.02 -25.89 31.28
CA LEU A 215 6.45 -26.54 32.47
C LEU A 215 7.20 -27.83 32.82
N VAL A 216 7.55 -28.66 31.83
CA VAL A 216 8.39 -29.85 32.05
C VAL A 216 9.76 -29.45 32.63
N GLY A 217 10.37 -28.40 32.10
CA GLY A 217 11.63 -27.85 32.62
C GLY A 217 11.50 -27.37 34.06
N MET A 218 10.44 -26.64 34.39
CA MET A 218 10.17 -26.17 35.76
C MET A 218 10.02 -27.33 36.74
N VAL A 219 9.27 -28.36 36.37
CA VAL A 219 9.09 -29.56 37.20
C VAL A 219 10.41 -30.31 37.38
N ALA A 220 11.21 -30.47 36.31
CA ALA A 220 12.52 -31.10 36.39
C ALA A 220 13.51 -30.31 37.28
N LEU A 221 13.45 -28.98 37.24
CA LEU A 221 14.24 -28.12 38.13
C LEU A 221 13.83 -28.30 39.59
N LEU A 222 12.52 -28.34 39.87
CA LEU A 222 12.02 -28.58 41.23
C LEU A 222 12.51 -29.93 41.76
N PHE A 223 12.40 -31.00 40.97
CA PHE A 223 12.93 -32.32 41.37
C PHE A 223 14.42 -32.27 41.68
N TRP A 224 15.21 -31.60 40.84
CA TRP A 224 16.64 -31.42 41.09
C TRP A 224 16.93 -30.65 42.38
N LEU A 225 16.20 -29.55 42.64
CA LEU A 225 16.35 -28.74 43.87
C LEU A 225 16.00 -29.52 45.15
N PHE A 226 15.07 -30.48 45.07
CA PHE A 226 14.73 -31.38 46.17
C PHE A 226 15.64 -32.64 46.26
N GLY A 227 16.75 -32.66 45.51
CA GLY A 227 17.77 -33.72 45.59
C GLY A 227 17.47 -34.97 44.76
N MET A 228 16.41 -34.96 43.93
CA MET A 228 16.12 -36.06 43.00
C MET A 228 16.95 -35.92 41.72
N GLN A 229 17.97 -36.76 41.58
CA GLN A 229 18.88 -36.71 40.44
C GLN A 229 18.27 -37.25 39.13
N ALA A 230 17.22 -38.07 39.23
CA ALA A 230 16.50 -38.60 38.08
C ALA A 230 14.99 -38.42 38.22
N LEU A 231 14.30 -38.22 37.10
CA LEU A 231 12.85 -38.13 37.06
C LEU A 231 12.19 -39.49 37.37
N PRO A 232 11.18 -39.54 38.27
CA PRO A 232 10.66 -40.79 38.82
C PRO A 232 9.97 -41.72 37.81
N ILE A 233 9.55 -41.20 36.64
CA ILE A 233 8.83 -41.99 35.61
C ILE A 233 9.73 -42.31 34.41
N LEU A 234 10.63 -41.40 34.04
CA LEU A 234 11.43 -41.48 32.81
C LEU A 234 12.89 -41.92 33.06
N GLY A 235 13.37 -41.85 34.31
CA GLY A 235 14.76 -42.16 34.66
C GLY A 235 15.80 -41.17 34.11
N TRP A 236 15.36 -40.08 33.47
CA TRP A 236 16.26 -39.08 32.88
C TRP A 236 16.90 -38.18 33.94
N PRO A 237 18.15 -37.72 33.75
CA PRO A 237 18.80 -36.81 34.68
C PRO A 237 18.04 -35.48 34.80
N SER A 238 17.57 -35.14 35.99
CA SER A 238 16.66 -33.99 36.22
C SER A 238 17.26 -32.66 35.74
N LEU A 239 18.57 -32.44 35.96
CA LEU A 239 19.27 -31.23 35.55
C LEU A 239 19.41 -31.11 34.02
N ILE A 240 19.72 -32.21 33.33
CA ILE A 240 19.84 -32.22 31.86
C ILE A 240 18.46 -32.02 31.23
N THR A 241 17.43 -32.69 31.78
CA THR A 241 16.05 -32.51 31.31
C THR A 241 15.56 -31.08 31.49
N TRP A 242 15.87 -30.43 32.62
CA TRP A 242 15.60 -28.99 32.81
C TRP A 242 16.23 -28.16 31.69
N PHE A 243 17.53 -28.32 31.44
CA PHE A 243 18.26 -27.50 30.47
C PHE A 243 17.70 -27.67 29.06
N LEU A 244 17.51 -28.92 28.63
CA LEU A 244 16.98 -29.24 27.30
C LEU A 244 15.53 -28.76 27.13
N ALA A 245 14.70 -28.89 28.17
CA ALA A 245 13.31 -28.45 28.12
C ALA A 245 13.19 -26.92 28.03
N PHE A 246 14.01 -26.17 28.78
CA PHE A 246 14.07 -24.71 28.64
C PHE A 246 14.65 -24.27 27.29
N LEU A 247 15.68 -24.94 26.78
CA LEU A 247 16.22 -24.69 25.45
C LEU A 247 15.15 -24.92 24.38
N LEU A 248 14.44 -26.04 24.45
CA LEU A 248 13.34 -26.37 23.54
C LEU A 248 12.21 -25.34 23.63
N GLY A 249 11.83 -24.92 24.84
CA GLY A 249 10.84 -23.85 25.05
C GLY A 249 11.27 -22.52 24.43
N GLY A 250 12.54 -22.15 24.58
CA GLY A 250 13.11 -20.94 23.95
C GLY A 250 13.09 -21.01 22.43
N VAL A 251 13.49 -22.15 21.84
CA VAL A 251 13.42 -22.37 20.38
C VAL A 251 11.97 -22.34 19.89
N ALA A 252 11.05 -23.01 20.60
CA ALA A 252 9.62 -22.99 20.27
C ALA A 252 9.05 -21.57 20.31
N ALA A 253 9.40 -20.77 21.33
CA ALA A 253 8.99 -19.37 21.43
C ALA A 253 9.52 -18.54 20.26
N PHE A 254 10.81 -18.69 19.91
CA PHE A 254 11.40 -18.02 18.76
C PHE A 254 10.70 -18.39 17.45
N LEU A 255 10.43 -19.69 17.22
CA LEU A 255 9.72 -20.17 16.04
C LEU A 255 8.27 -19.67 16.01
N ALA A 256 7.58 -19.61 17.15
CA ALA A 256 6.23 -19.08 17.26
C ALA A 256 6.16 -17.58 16.92
N VAL A 257 7.13 -16.79 17.38
CA VAL A 257 7.27 -15.37 17.01
C VAL A 257 7.52 -15.23 15.51
N LYS A 258 8.47 -15.99 14.96
CA LYS A 258 8.78 -15.97 13.52
C LYS A 258 7.58 -16.38 12.67
N PHE A 259 6.84 -17.41 13.08
CA PHE A 259 5.61 -17.83 12.43
C PHE A 259 4.55 -16.73 12.48
N THR A 260 4.40 -16.08 13.64
CA THR A 260 3.45 -14.98 13.83
C THR A 260 3.73 -13.83 12.89
N LEU A 261 4.98 -13.36 12.80
CA LEU A 261 5.40 -12.31 11.88
C LEU A 261 5.13 -12.70 10.43
N ARG A 262 5.59 -13.89 10.00
CA ARG A 262 5.38 -14.39 8.63
C ARG A 262 3.91 -14.59 8.28
N ASN A 263 3.06 -14.87 9.26
CA ASN A 263 1.63 -15.03 9.04
C ASN A 263 0.92 -13.67 8.96
N GLY A 264 1.37 -12.67 9.72
CA GLY A 264 0.89 -11.29 9.63
C GLY A 264 1.32 -10.58 8.35
N GLU A 265 2.49 -10.92 7.80
CA GLU A 265 3.01 -10.37 6.52
C GLU A 265 2.34 -10.92 5.26
N LYS A 266 1.41 -11.88 5.39
CA LYS A 266 0.68 -12.44 4.25
C LYS A 266 -0.35 -11.42 3.78
N PRO A 267 -0.39 -11.11 2.47
CA PRO A 267 -1.43 -10.25 1.92
C PRO A 267 -2.81 -10.86 2.15
N LEU A 268 -3.79 -9.99 2.29
CA LEU A 268 -5.21 -10.31 2.18
C LEU A 268 -5.58 -10.47 0.71
N ALA A 269 -6.59 -11.31 0.46
CA ALA A 269 -7.08 -11.51 -0.90
C ALA A 269 -7.90 -10.28 -1.36
N PRO A 270 -7.87 -9.93 -2.66
CA PRO A 270 -8.76 -8.92 -3.22
C PRO A 270 -10.23 -9.31 -3.05
N ALA A 271 -11.09 -8.32 -2.83
CA ALA A 271 -12.51 -8.50 -3.03
C ALA A 271 -12.86 -8.47 -4.54
N LYS A 272 -14.06 -8.96 -4.86
CA LYS A 272 -14.51 -9.23 -6.24
C LYS A 272 -14.59 -7.99 -7.15
N TYR A 273 -14.69 -6.80 -6.56
CA TYR A 273 -14.97 -5.54 -7.26
C TYR A 273 -13.97 -4.44 -6.87
N ASP A 274 -12.77 -4.82 -6.42
CA ASP A 274 -11.77 -3.88 -5.90
C ASP A 274 -10.92 -3.22 -7.00
N ASP A 275 -11.09 -3.66 -8.25
CA ASP A 275 -10.44 -3.04 -9.42
C ASP A 275 -11.05 -1.68 -9.73
N LEU A 276 -10.22 -0.73 -10.20
CA LEU A 276 -10.69 0.63 -10.47
C LEU A 276 -11.89 0.69 -11.45
N PRO A 277 -11.94 -0.10 -12.54
CA PRO A 277 -13.12 -0.13 -13.42
C PRO A 277 -14.42 -0.47 -12.68
N SER A 278 -14.40 -1.44 -11.75
CA SER A 278 -15.56 -1.77 -10.90
C SER A 278 -15.96 -0.63 -9.98
N VAL A 279 -15.00 0.04 -9.35
CA VAL A 279 -15.25 1.18 -8.45
C VAL A 279 -15.90 2.33 -9.23
N LEU A 280 -15.34 2.69 -10.39
CA LEU A 280 -15.88 3.75 -11.26
C LEU A 280 -17.27 3.40 -11.79
N LYS A 281 -17.51 2.12 -12.11
CA LYS A 281 -18.83 1.65 -12.53
C LYS A 281 -19.84 1.77 -11.40
N SER A 282 -19.44 1.42 -10.19
CA SER A 282 -20.30 1.49 -9.01
C SER A 282 -20.70 2.94 -8.70
N LEU A 283 -19.74 3.87 -8.75
CA LEU A 283 -20.01 5.31 -8.59
C LEU A 283 -20.96 5.85 -9.67
N TYR A 284 -20.75 5.46 -10.93
CA TYR A 284 -21.64 5.81 -12.03
C TYR A 284 -23.07 5.29 -11.80
N ILE A 285 -23.22 3.99 -11.49
CA ILE A 285 -24.52 3.37 -11.28
C ILE A 285 -25.22 3.99 -10.07
N GLN A 286 -24.50 4.31 -8.99
CA GLN A 286 -25.07 4.98 -7.82
C GLN A 286 -25.70 6.33 -8.19
N GLN A 287 -25.02 7.13 -9.02
CA GLN A 287 -25.54 8.42 -9.47
C GLN A 287 -26.75 8.26 -10.40
N LYS A 288 -26.67 7.37 -11.39
CA LYS A 288 -27.78 7.13 -12.32
C LYS A 288 -28.98 6.49 -11.67
N PHE A 289 -28.77 5.65 -10.65
CA PHE A 289 -29.86 5.07 -9.89
C PHE A 289 -30.56 6.11 -9.00
N ALA A 290 -29.82 7.11 -8.49
CA ALA A 290 -30.42 8.25 -7.80
C ALA A 290 -31.29 9.10 -8.73
N GLU A 291 -30.82 9.37 -9.97
CA GLU A 291 -31.62 10.03 -11.02
C GLU A 291 -32.89 9.22 -11.33
N PHE A 292 -32.75 7.91 -11.55
CA PHE A 292 -33.87 6.99 -11.77
C PHE A 292 -34.92 7.06 -10.65
N PHE A 293 -34.48 7.07 -9.39
CA PHE A 293 -35.38 7.15 -8.25
C PHE A 293 -36.18 8.47 -8.23
N ILE A 294 -35.54 9.59 -8.58
CA ILE A 294 -36.19 10.90 -8.66
C ILE A 294 -37.24 10.91 -9.77
N GLU A 295 -36.92 10.38 -10.94
CA GLU A 295 -37.80 10.39 -12.12
C GLU A 295 -39.03 9.49 -11.97
N ASN A 296 -38.96 8.43 -11.16
CA ASN A 296 -40.02 7.43 -11.03
C ASN A 296 -40.85 7.58 -9.74
N GLN A 297 -40.78 8.72 -9.05
CA GLN A 297 -41.62 8.97 -7.88
C GLN A 297 -43.11 8.98 -8.24
N GLY A 298 -43.92 8.20 -7.53
CA GLY A 298 -45.37 8.10 -7.77
C GLY A 298 -45.77 7.23 -8.97
N ALA A 299 -44.82 6.58 -9.64
CA ALA A 299 -45.11 5.64 -10.74
C ALA A 299 -45.88 4.41 -10.25
N SER A 300 -46.69 3.82 -11.14
CA SER A 300 -47.34 2.54 -10.85
C SER A 300 -46.31 1.40 -10.83
N ALA A 301 -46.66 0.26 -10.23
CA ALA A 301 -45.76 -0.90 -10.19
C ALA A 301 -45.38 -1.42 -11.60
N ALA A 302 -46.30 -1.34 -12.56
CA ALA A 302 -46.05 -1.74 -13.94
C ALA A 302 -45.06 -0.78 -14.63
N ASP A 303 -45.29 0.52 -14.50
CA ASP A 303 -44.43 1.56 -15.09
C ASP A 303 -43.03 1.55 -14.49
N LEU A 304 -42.93 1.28 -13.17
CA LEU A 304 -41.65 1.16 -12.48
C LEU A 304 -40.86 -0.06 -12.97
N HIS A 305 -41.53 -1.21 -13.17
CA HIS A 305 -40.89 -2.42 -13.69
C HIS A 305 -40.35 -2.22 -15.11
N GLU A 306 -41.16 -1.62 -15.99
CA GLU A 306 -40.75 -1.29 -17.36
C GLU A 306 -39.58 -0.30 -17.37
N SER A 307 -39.67 0.76 -16.57
CA SER A 307 -38.62 1.78 -16.48
C SER A 307 -37.33 1.21 -15.91
N PHE A 308 -37.40 0.31 -14.93
CA PHE A 308 -36.22 -0.41 -14.44
C PHE A 308 -35.60 -1.31 -15.52
N GLY A 309 -36.43 -1.97 -16.34
CA GLY A 309 -35.95 -2.73 -17.50
C GLY A 309 -35.16 -1.87 -18.50
N ARG A 310 -35.65 -0.66 -18.78
CA ARG A 310 -34.94 0.34 -19.60
C ARG A 310 -33.64 0.78 -18.94
N PHE A 311 -33.67 1.11 -17.64
CA PHE A 311 -32.48 1.49 -16.87
C PHE A 311 -31.37 0.45 -16.97
N VAL A 312 -31.68 -0.83 -16.76
CA VAL A 312 -30.69 -1.92 -16.85
C VAL A 312 -30.12 -2.05 -18.26
N LYS A 313 -30.95 -1.89 -19.29
CA LYS A 313 -30.53 -1.95 -20.70
C LYS A 313 -29.61 -0.79 -21.08
N ASP A 314 -29.93 0.41 -20.62
CA ASP A 314 -29.25 1.65 -21.02
C ASP A 314 -27.93 1.84 -20.27
N HIS A 315 -27.91 1.52 -18.97
CA HIS A 315 -26.74 1.73 -18.10
C HIS A 315 -25.86 0.48 -17.94
N ARG A 316 -26.34 -0.70 -18.35
CA ARG A 316 -25.57 -1.96 -18.37
C ARG A 316 -24.77 -2.20 -17.08
N PRO A 317 -25.41 -2.38 -15.92
CA PRO A 317 -24.73 -2.41 -14.62
C PRO A 317 -23.67 -3.53 -14.51
N ALA A 318 -23.81 -4.61 -15.26
CA ALA A 318 -22.85 -5.72 -15.29
C ALA A 318 -21.59 -5.45 -16.13
N ASP A 319 -21.62 -4.48 -17.06
CA ASP A 319 -20.50 -4.12 -17.90
C ASP A 319 -19.70 -3.00 -17.23
N ARG A 320 -18.48 -3.33 -16.77
CA ARG A 320 -17.59 -2.43 -16.01
C ARG A 320 -16.81 -1.46 -16.90
N HIS A 321 -16.79 -1.70 -18.20
CA HIS A 321 -15.95 -0.94 -19.14
C HIS A 321 -16.75 0.05 -19.99
N SER A 322 -18.05 -0.15 -20.14
CA SER A 322 -18.95 0.81 -20.80
C SER A 322 -19.88 1.51 -19.81
N LYS A 323 -20.34 2.70 -20.18
CA LYS A 323 -21.26 3.51 -19.36
C LYS A 323 -20.75 3.60 -17.93
N THR A 324 -19.53 4.10 -17.77
CA THR A 324 -18.83 4.22 -16.50
C THR A 324 -18.24 5.62 -16.35
N GLN A 325 -17.98 6.04 -15.12
CA GLN A 325 -17.39 7.34 -14.83
C GLN A 325 -15.91 7.33 -15.24
N LYS A 326 -15.44 8.41 -15.88
CA LYS A 326 -14.01 8.60 -16.17
C LYS A 326 -13.23 8.84 -14.87
N PRO A 327 -11.96 8.42 -14.75
CA PRO A 327 -11.16 8.73 -13.58
C PRO A 327 -10.96 10.23 -13.38
N GLY A 328 -10.79 10.64 -12.12
CA GLY A 328 -10.48 12.02 -11.74
C GLY A 328 -11.59 13.04 -11.98
N VAL A 329 -12.85 12.60 -12.03
CA VAL A 329 -14.04 13.47 -11.99
C VAL A 329 -14.90 13.11 -10.79
N ILE A 330 -15.74 14.03 -10.32
CA ILE A 330 -16.65 13.78 -9.18
C ILE A 330 -18.07 13.37 -9.62
N SER A 331 -18.48 13.72 -10.84
CA SER A 331 -19.83 13.49 -11.34
C SER A 331 -19.86 12.94 -12.77
N SER A 332 -20.81 12.03 -13.00
CA SER A 332 -21.19 11.46 -14.31
C SER A 332 -22.41 12.14 -14.93
N SER A 333 -22.87 13.26 -14.35
CA SER A 333 -23.98 14.06 -14.90
C SER A 333 -23.65 14.64 -16.29
N ASP A 334 -22.41 15.07 -16.50
CA ASP A 334 -21.91 15.52 -17.79
C ASP A 334 -21.49 14.31 -18.66
N LEU A 335 -22.02 14.23 -19.88
CA LEU A 335 -21.69 13.17 -20.83
C LEU A 335 -20.19 13.09 -21.14
N LYS A 336 -19.46 14.22 -21.05
CA LYS A 336 -17.99 14.22 -21.25
C LYS A 336 -17.25 13.42 -20.18
N ASN A 337 -17.86 13.23 -19.01
CA ASN A 337 -17.30 12.50 -17.86
C ASN A 337 -17.66 11.01 -17.86
N VAL A 338 -18.38 10.54 -18.89
CA VAL A 338 -18.78 9.14 -19.03
C VAL A 338 -18.00 8.49 -20.17
N THR A 339 -17.48 7.29 -19.93
CA THR A 339 -16.94 6.43 -20.98
C THR A 339 -18.11 5.76 -21.69
N SER A 340 -18.19 5.99 -23.00
CA SER A 340 -19.35 5.66 -23.84
C SER A 340 -19.65 4.17 -23.96
#